data_AF-A0A812PUZ6-F1
#
_entry.id   AF-A0A812PUZ6-F1
#
_cell.length_a   1.000
_cell.length_b   1.000
_cell.length_c   1.000
_cell.angle_alpha   90.00
_cell.angle_beta   90.00
_cell.angle_gamma   90.00
#
_symmetry.space_group_name_H-M   'P 1'
#
loop_
_entity.id
_entity.type
_entity.pdbx_description
1 polymer ?
#
loop_
_entity_poly.entity_id
_entity_poly.type
_entity_poly.pdbx_seq_one_letter_code
_entity_poly.pdbx_strand_id
1 'polypeptide(L)'
;MHVGQKSLERAVEACDPVNDLVQGLIFAYAKKKGEPGGFARALTNSCRLSKVFADNVSSTDSVLKSAQLNFAAQRYNTIVDVAQCLVLNIEAVLTTLTEVHLSMPHLTKWSAQLLQLLHLENLILLAMVAELASLCSTYVHAFDNKVRGGLSHAANKAAAVYELRYHANKVFSFTSLTGEQQEPLALSDSYSAGFLQLLKSGYDMCVSKAVVRDQELVFYHAGARDEHHLRGIVAKQLGVIQSVLDNTLAGVAAHDHDFIRSLQPFDVDHWMAHNSDDTLSGSQSVSRV
;
A
#
# COMPACT_ATOMS: atom_id res chain seq x y z
N MET A 1 8.99 2.82 20.51
CA MET A 1 8.50 1.62 19.80
C MET A 1 7.59 2.15 18.73
N HIS A 2 7.94 1.94 17.46
CA HIS A 2 7.24 2.47 16.29
C HIS A 2 5.95 1.68 16.06
N VAL A 3 4.86 2.08 16.70
CA VAL A 3 3.59 1.35 16.71
C VAL A 3 2.94 1.41 15.33
N GLY A 4 2.94 2.59 14.69
CA GLY A 4 2.39 2.75 13.35
C GLY A 4 3.13 1.90 12.33
N GLN A 5 4.47 1.94 12.37
CA GLN A 5 5.31 1.15 11.48
C GLN A 5 5.12 -0.35 11.67
N LYS A 6 5.20 -0.84 12.91
CA LYS A 6 5.06 -2.27 13.19
C LYS A 6 3.66 -2.80 12.86
N SER A 7 2.63 -1.97 13.01
CA SER A 7 1.27 -2.37 12.67
C SER A 7 1.11 -2.55 11.16
N LEU A 8 1.64 -1.63 10.34
CA LEU A 8 1.63 -1.80 8.89
C LEU A 8 2.50 -2.99 8.45
N GLU A 9 3.72 -3.12 8.98
CA GLU A 9 4.60 -4.25 8.67
C GLU A 9 3.93 -5.60 8.95
N ARG A 10 3.29 -5.75 10.11
CA ARG A 10 2.53 -6.96 10.47
C ARG A 10 1.31 -7.18 9.59
N ALA A 11 0.59 -6.13 9.25
CA ALA A 11 -0.59 -6.24 8.38
C ALA A 11 -0.20 -6.66 6.96
N VAL A 12 0.93 -6.14 6.45
CA VAL A 12 1.53 -6.57 5.19
C VAL A 12 1.97 -8.03 5.28
N GLU A 13 2.70 -8.41 6.34
CA GLU A 13 3.16 -9.79 6.55
C GLU A 13 2.00 -10.80 6.67
N ALA A 14 0.87 -10.39 7.24
CA ALA A 14 -0.32 -11.22 7.39
C ALA A 14 -1.13 -11.40 6.09
N CYS A 15 -0.80 -10.65 5.04
CA CYS A 15 -1.49 -10.69 3.75
C CYS A 15 -0.57 -11.25 2.67
N ASP A 16 -0.64 -12.57 2.42
CA ASP A 16 0.29 -13.29 1.53
C ASP A 16 0.55 -12.58 0.18
N PRO A 17 -0.45 -12.11 -0.59
CA PRO A 17 -0.19 -11.45 -1.87
C PRO A 17 0.64 -10.17 -1.75
N VAL A 18 0.41 -9.40 -0.68
CA VAL A 18 1.10 -8.14 -0.42
C VAL A 18 2.49 -8.42 0.14
N ASN A 19 2.61 -9.38 1.05
CA ASN A 19 3.89 -9.81 1.60
C ASN A 19 4.82 -10.33 0.50
N ASP A 20 4.35 -11.23 -0.38
CA ASP A 20 5.16 -11.80 -1.45
C ASP A 20 5.71 -10.72 -2.39
N LEU A 21 4.86 -9.75 -2.73
CA LEU A 21 5.22 -8.62 -3.58
C LEU A 21 6.26 -7.70 -2.91
N VAL A 22 6.00 -7.32 -1.65
CA VAL A 22 6.87 -6.41 -0.88
C VAL A 22 8.19 -7.11 -0.53
N GLN A 23 8.18 -8.39 -0.18
CA GLN A 23 9.40 -9.17 0.04
C GLN A 23 10.21 -9.27 -1.25
N GLY A 24 9.57 -9.67 -2.35
CA GLY A 24 10.27 -9.83 -3.64
C GLY A 24 10.90 -8.54 -4.15
N LEU A 25 10.17 -7.42 -4.12
CA LEU A 25 10.63 -6.17 -4.72
C LEU A 25 11.42 -5.28 -3.75
N ILE A 26 11.10 -5.31 -2.46
CA ILE A 26 11.59 -4.32 -1.49
C ILE A 26 12.50 -4.98 -0.44
N PHE A 27 11.96 -5.90 0.38
CA PHE A 27 12.61 -6.30 1.62
C PHE A 27 13.53 -7.52 1.58
N ALA A 28 13.43 -8.39 0.56
CA ALA A 28 14.13 -9.67 0.56
C ALA A 28 15.63 -9.48 0.80
N TYR A 29 16.12 -10.15 1.85
CA TYR A 29 17.54 -10.24 2.14
C TYR A 29 18.18 -11.28 1.21
N ALA A 30 19.44 -11.08 0.86
CA ALA A 30 20.26 -12.11 0.23
C ALA A 30 20.34 -13.33 1.17
N LYS A 31 19.77 -14.47 0.78
CA LYS A 31 19.78 -15.68 1.62
C LYS A 31 21.14 -16.39 1.53
N LYS A 32 21.88 -16.18 0.45
CA LYS A 32 23.21 -16.76 0.20
C LYS A 32 24.19 -15.71 -0.31
N LYS A 33 25.49 -15.97 -0.10
CA LYS A 33 26.58 -15.18 -0.67
C LYS A 33 26.46 -15.22 -2.20
N GLY A 34 26.22 -14.07 -2.84
CA GLY A 34 26.03 -13.94 -4.28
C GLY A 34 24.58 -13.75 -4.75
N GLU A 35 23.58 -13.85 -3.86
CA GLU A 35 22.20 -13.48 -4.20
C GLU A 35 21.96 -11.97 -3.98
N PRO A 36 21.26 -11.24 -4.88
CA PRO A 36 21.08 -9.79 -4.73
C PRO A 36 20.05 -9.38 -3.65
N GLY A 37 19.14 -10.30 -3.26
CA GLY A 37 17.97 -9.98 -2.44
C GLY A 37 16.83 -9.41 -3.29
N GLY A 38 15.98 -8.57 -2.68
CA GLY A 38 14.90 -7.88 -3.40
C GLY A 38 15.44 -6.83 -4.36
N PHE A 39 14.62 -6.41 -5.32
CA PHE A 39 15.04 -5.48 -6.38
C PHE A 39 15.67 -4.19 -5.83
N ALA A 40 15.02 -3.52 -4.88
CA ALA A 40 15.52 -2.28 -4.30
C ALA A 40 16.87 -2.44 -3.59
N ARG A 41 17.02 -3.56 -2.88
CA ARG A 41 18.27 -3.90 -2.20
C ARG A 41 19.38 -4.26 -3.18
N ALA A 42 19.05 -4.96 -4.26
CA ALA A 42 19.99 -5.31 -5.31
C ALA A 42 20.58 -4.07 -5.98
N LEU A 43 19.73 -3.07 -6.28
CA LEU A 43 20.18 -1.78 -6.81
C LEU A 43 21.06 -1.02 -5.82
N THR A 44 20.69 -1.01 -4.54
CA THR A 44 21.49 -0.35 -3.49
C THR A 44 22.88 -0.99 -3.33
N ASN A 45 22.98 -2.32 -3.45
CA ASN A 45 24.22 -3.05 -3.20
C ASN A 45 25.11 -3.20 -4.45
N SER A 46 24.57 -2.99 -5.65
CA SER A 46 25.29 -3.21 -6.92
C SER A 46 25.32 -1.94 -7.74
N CYS A 47 26.49 -1.29 -7.78
CA CYS A 47 26.74 -0.12 -8.62
C CYS A 47 26.43 -0.39 -10.10
N ARG A 48 26.72 -1.61 -10.58
CA ARG A 48 26.40 -2.01 -11.96
C ARG A 48 24.89 -2.05 -12.20
N LEU A 49 24.12 -2.69 -11.31
CA LEU A 49 22.66 -2.76 -11.48
C LEU A 49 22.02 -1.37 -11.32
N SER A 50 22.49 -0.58 -10.36
CA SER A 50 22.05 0.82 -10.18
C SER A 50 22.29 1.65 -11.43
N LYS A 51 23.45 1.50 -12.09
CA LYS A 51 23.75 2.18 -13.34
C LYS A 51 22.83 1.75 -14.48
N VAL A 52 22.64 0.45 -14.70
CA VAL A 52 21.73 -0.06 -15.73
C VAL A 52 20.30 0.46 -15.52
N PHE A 53 19.83 0.46 -14.27
CA PHE A 53 18.53 1.02 -13.93
C PHE A 53 18.45 2.53 -14.21
N ALA A 54 19.46 3.30 -13.81
CA ALA A 54 19.50 4.74 -14.06
C ALA A 54 19.54 5.10 -15.55
N ASP A 55 20.28 4.33 -16.35
CA ASP A 55 20.35 4.48 -17.80
C ASP A 55 18.97 4.21 -18.43
N ASN A 56 18.26 3.17 -17.98
CA ASN A 56 16.91 2.83 -18.45
C ASN A 56 15.84 3.84 -18.01
N VAL A 57 15.93 4.37 -16.77
CA VAL A 57 15.04 5.46 -16.29
C VAL A 57 15.25 6.72 -17.11
N SER A 58 16.49 7.08 -17.44
CA SER A 58 16.79 8.27 -18.25
C SER A 58 16.35 8.13 -19.71
N SER A 59 16.24 6.88 -20.19
CA SER A 59 15.83 6.55 -21.56
C SER A 59 14.32 6.43 -21.72
N THR A 60 13.58 6.23 -20.63
CA THR A 60 12.12 6.28 -20.62
C THR A 60 11.69 7.71 -20.33
N ASP A 61 10.62 8.18 -20.97
CA ASP A 61 10.07 9.53 -20.81
C ASP A 61 9.33 9.67 -19.45
N SER A 62 9.90 9.08 -18.39
CA SER A 62 9.26 8.98 -17.08
C SER A 62 9.19 10.35 -16.44
N VAL A 63 8.00 10.69 -15.95
CA VAL A 63 7.68 11.99 -15.34
C VAL A 63 8.57 12.28 -14.10
N LEU A 64 9.26 11.27 -13.54
CA LEU A 64 10.07 11.38 -12.33
C LEU A 64 11.50 10.86 -12.53
N LYS A 65 12.44 11.82 -12.68
CA LYS A 65 13.87 11.64 -12.97
C LYS A 65 14.72 11.04 -11.84
N SER A 66 14.14 10.46 -10.79
CA SER A 66 14.93 9.91 -9.68
C SER A 66 15.09 8.40 -9.82
N ALA A 67 16.28 7.97 -10.26
CA ALA A 67 16.70 6.57 -10.24
C ALA A 67 17.18 6.10 -8.85
N GLN A 68 17.15 6.97 -7.84
CA GLN A 68 17.64 6.66 -6.50
C GLN A 68 16.54 6.01 -5.66
N LEU A 69 16.73 4.73 -5.34
CA LEU A 69 15.95 4.03 -4.33
C LEU A 69 16.58 4.28 -2.96
N ASN A 70 15.92 5.09 -2.13
CA ASN A 70 16.33 5.32 -0.75
C ASN A 70 15.90 4.14 0.13
N PHE A 71 16.60 3.01 0.00
CA PHE A 71 16.32 1.83 0.81
C PHE A 71 16.97 1.93 2.19
N ALA A 72 16.17 1.92 3.24
CA ALA A 72 16.65 1.80 4.62
C ALA A 72 15.73 0.86 5.40
N ALA A 73 16.09 -0.43 5.48
CA ALA A 73 15.25 -1.50 6.05
C ALA A 73 14.60 -1.22 7.43
N GLN A 74 15.13 -0.28 8.22
CA GLN A 74 14.61 0.11 9.53
C GLN A 74 13.65 1.32 9.49
N ARG A 75 13.45 1.95 8.33
CA ARG A 75 12.63 3.16 8.16
C ARG A 75 11.30 2.82 7.49
N TYR A 76 10.21 3.26 8.12
CA TYR A 76 8.85 3.17 7.60
C TYR A 76 8.70 3.63 6.15
N ASN A 77 9.29 4.78 5.81
CA ASN A 77 9.19 5.36 4.46
C ASN A 77 9.87 4.51 3.38
N THR A 78 10.63 3.46 3.71
CA THR A 78 11.21 2.57 2.70
C THR A 78 10.15 1.91 1.82
N ILE A 79 9.00 1.49 2.39
CA ILE A 79 7.92 0.92 1.58
C ILE A 79 7.37 1.99 0.63
N VAL A 80 7.13 3.20 1.15
CA VAL A 80 6.58 4.33 0.40
C VAL A 80 7.52 4.71 -0.74
N ASP A 81 8.76 5.08 -0.42
CA ASP A 81 9.74 5.61 -1.36
C ASP A 81 10.06 4.60 -2.46
N VAL A 82 10.21 3.32 -2.10
CA VAL A 82 10.51 2.25 -3.07
C VAL A 82 9.28 1.93 -3.91
N ALA A 83 8.11 1.67 -3.31
CA ALA A 83 6.91 1.32 -4.08
C ALA A 83 6.52 2.46 -5.04
N GLN A 84 6.58 3.70 -4.57
CA GLN A 84 6.39 4.88 -5.42
C GLN A 84 7.35 4.88 -6.60
N CYS A 85 8.66 4.76 -6.34
CA CYS A 85 9.66 4.77 -7.41
C CYS A 85 9.45 3.63 -8.42
N LEU A 86 9.03 2.45 -7.97
CA LEU A 86 8.76 1.31 -8.85
C LEU A 86 7.53 1.54 -9.72
N VAL A 87 6.43 2.04 -9.15
CA VAL A 87 5.19 2.35 -9.88
C VAL A 87 5.47 3.35 -11.01
N LEU A 88 6.22 4.39 -10.70
CA LEU A 88 6.51 5.49 -11.61
C LEU A 88 7.50 5.11 -12.73
N ASN A 89 8.29 4.06 -12.53
CA ASN A 89 9.34 3.64 -13.44
C ASN A 89 9.17 2.18 -13.88
N ILE A 90 7.94 1.66 -13.91
CA ILE A 90 7.70 0.23 -14.13
C ILE A 90 8.28 -0.27 -15.45
N GLU A 91 8.23 0.56 -16.51
CA GLU A 91 8.82 0.20 -17.80
C GLU A 91 10.35 0.10 -17.73
N ALA A 92 11.01 1.01 -17.01
CA ALA A 92 12.44 0.94 -16.76
C ALA A 92 12.81 -0.27 -15.89
N VAL A 93 11.98 -0.63 -14.91
CA VAL A 93 12.15 -1.84 -14.08
C VAL A 93 12.10 -3.09 -14.95
N LEU A 94 11.08 -3.23 -15.79
CA LEU A 94 10.92 -4.38 -16.70
C LEU A 94 12.09 -4.48 -17.69
N THR A 95 12.51 -3.36 -18.27
CA THR A 95 13.64 -3.28 -19.20
C THR A 95 14.94 -3.68 -18.53
N THR A 96 15.18 -3.15 -17.33
CA THR A 96 16.37 -3.48 -16.52
C THR A 96 16.43 -4.96 -16.18
N LEU A 97 15.32 -5.54 -15.70
CA LEU A 97 15.28 -6.96 -15.35
C LEU A 97 15.48 -7.86 -16.56
N THR A 98 14.90 -7.49 -17.70
CA THR A 98 15.11 -8.20 -18.97
C THR A 98 16.57 -8.13 -19.40
N GLU A 99 17.20 -6.96 -19.36
CA GLU A 99 18.60 -6.78 -19.74
C GLU A 99 19.53 -7.57 -18.81
N VAL A 100 19.27 -7.55 -17.50
CA VAL A 100 20.02 -8.33 -16.52
C VAL A 100 19.87 -9.82 -16.76
N HIS A 101 18.66 -10.29 -17.09
CA HIS A 101 18.40 -11.69 -17.39
C HIS A 101 19.28 -12.22 -18.54
N LEU A 102 19.45 -11.40 -19.57
CA LEU A 102 20.18 -11.73 -20.80
C LEU A 102 21.69 -11.52 -20.69
N SER A 103 22.11 -10.43 -20.04
CA SER A 103 23.52 -10.01 -20.02
C SER A 103 24.29 -10.51 -18.79
N MET A 104 23.59 -11.03 -17.77
CA MET A 104 24.21 -11.46 -16.51
C MET A 104 23.77 -12.88 -16.12
N PRO A 105 24.42 -13.94 -16.64
CA PRO A 105 24.02 -15.33 -16.42
C PRO A 105 23.88 -15.75 -14.95
N HIS A 106 24.69 -15.17 -14.06
CA HIS A 106 24.64 -15.42 -12.63
C HIS A 106 23.40 -14.82 -11.94
N LEU A 107 22.67 -13.91 -12.61
CA LEU A 107 21.45 -13.24 -12.13
C LEU A 107 20.18 -13.65 -12.90
N THR A 108 20.28 -14.55 -13.88
CA THR A 108 19.15 -14.99 -14.71
C THR A 108 18.00 -15.57 -13.88
N LYS A 109 18.31 -16.43 -12.89
CA LYS A 109 17.29 -16.98 -11.99
C LYS A 109 16.61 -15.91 -11.13
N TRP A 110 17.40 -14.96 -10.62
CA TRP A 110 16.91 -13.87 -9.78
C TRP A 110 15.99 -12.92 -10.56
N SER A 111 16.44 -12.48 -11.75
CA SER A 111 15.66 -11.61 -12.63
C SER A 111 14.38 -12.27 -13.11
N ALA A 112 14.41 -13.57 -13.45
CA ALA A 112 13.22 -14.32 -13.83
C ALA A 112 12.18 -14.38 -12.70
N GLN A 113 12.62 -14.60 -11.46
CA GLN A 113 11.73 -14.60 -10.29
C GLN A 113 11.05 -13.23 -10.09
N LEU A 114 11.80 -12.14 -10.23
CA LEU A 114 11.24 -10.80 -10.11
C LEU A 114 10.30 -10.45 -11.27
N LEU A 115 10.64 -10.83 -12.50
CA LEU A 115 9.78 -10.65 -13.66
C LEU A 115 8.44 -11.39 -13.51
N GLN A 116 8.44 -12.59 -12.92
CA GLN A 116 7.21 -13.34 -12.62
C GLN A 116 6.30 -12.61 -11.62
N LEU A 117 6.84 -11.77 -10.74
CA LEU A 117 6.04 -10.97 -9.82
C LEU A 117 5.38 -9.76 -10.51
N LEU A 118 5.85 -9.33 -11.68
CA LEU A 118 5.40 -8.09 -12.35
C LEU A 118 4.26 -8.34 -13.37
N HIS A 119 3.31 -9.21 -13.00
CA HIS A 119 2.08 -9.40 -13.77
C HIS A 119 1.01 -8.36 -13.39
N LEU A 120 -0.02 -8.21 -14.23
CA LEU A 120 -1.03 -7.16 -14.14
C LEU A 120 -1.63 -6.98 -12.73
N GLU A 121 -2.12 -8.06 -12.11
CA GLU A 121 -2.70 -7.96 -10.76
C GLU A 121 -1.71 -7.41 -9.72
N ASN A 122 -0.44 -7.79 -9.80
CA ASN A 122 0.60 -7.35 -8.87
C ASN A 122 1.07 -5.92 -9.14
N LEU A 123 1.04 -5.46 -10.40
CA LEU A 123 1.32 -4.05 -10.71
C LEU A 123 0.26 -3.13 -10.11
N ILE A 124 -1.01 -3.52 -10.22
CA ILE A 124 -2.14 -2.82 -9.60
C ILE A 124 -2.00 -2.88 -8.08
N LEU A 125 -1.70 -4.06 -7.52
CA LEU A 125 -1.49 -4.21 -6.09
C LEU A 125 -0.33 -3.35 -5.58
N LEU A 126 0.79 -3.28 -6.31
CA LEU A 126 1.93 -2.43 -5.98
C LEU A 126 1.54 -0.95 -5.91
N ALA A 127 0.75 -0.48 -6.88
CA ALA A 127 0.23 0.89 -6.88
C ALA A 127 -0.65 1.16 -5.66
N MET A 128 -1.53 0.22 -5.28
CA MET A 128 -2.36 0.38 -4.09
C MET A 128 -1.57 0.30 -2.78
N VAL A 129 -0.53 -0.53 -2.72
CA VAL A 129 0.40 -0.57 -1.57
C VAL A 129 1.13 0.76 -1.43
N ALA A 130 1.61 1.34 -2.54
CA ALA A 130 2.24 2.66 -2.54
C ALA A 130 1.27 3.73 -2.02
N GLU A 131 0.00 3.69 -2.46
CA GLU A 131 -1.06 4.60 -2.02
C GLU A 131 -1.34 4.46 -0.52
N LEU A 132 -1.55 3.24 -0.04
CA LEU A 132 -1.81 2.96 1.37
C LEU A 132 -0.64 3.38 2.25
N ALA A 133 0.59 3.05 1.85
CA ALA A 133 1.78 3.38 2.61
C ALA A 133 2.00 4.91 2.67
N SER A 134 1.75 5.62 1.55
CA SER A 134 1.83 7.08 1.49
C SER A 134 0.80 7.74 2.40
N LEU A 135 -0.45 7.27 2.35
CA LEU A 135 -1.51 7.72 3.26
C LEU A 135 -1.11 7.50 4.72
N CYS A 136 -0.69 6.29 5.08
CA CYS A 136 -0.32 5.97 6.45
C CYS A 136 0.91 6.77 6.93
N SER A 137 1.90 7.05 6.06
CA SER A 137 3.11 7.85 6.38
C SER A 137 2.77 9.22 6.97
N THR A 138 1.71 9.84 6.46
CA THR A 138 1.19 11.13 6.96
C THR A 138 0.84 11.08 8.44
N TYR A 139 0.40 9.92 8.95
CA TYR A 139 -0.09 9.74 10.32
C TYR A 139 0.87 8.97 11.23
N VAL A 140 1.90 8.29 10.70
CA VAL A 140 2.83 7.48 11.49
C VAL A 140 3.49 8.28 12.62
N HIS A 141 3.84 9.55 12.37
CA HIS A 141 4.41 10.40 13.43
C HIS A 141 3.42 10.66 14.57
N ALA A 142 2.13 10.80 14.28
CA ALA A 142 1.10 10.94 15.32
C ALA A 142 0.97 9.66 16.16
N PHE A 143 1.15 8.48 15.55
CA PHE A 143 1.13 7.20 16.25
C PHE A 143 2.37 6.97 17.13
N ASP A 144 3.53 7.44 16.68
CA ASP A 144 4.83 7.14 17.30
C ASP A 144 5.31 8.19 18.32
N ASN A 145 4.78 9.41 18.28
CA ASN A 145 5.21 10.53 19.13
C ASN A 145 4.84 10.33 20.60
N LYS A 146 5.68 9.68 21.40
CA LYS A 146 5.53 9.60 22.86
C LYS A 146 5.77 10.95 23.54
N VAL A 147 4.78 11.85 23.57
CA VAL A 147 4.79 12.94 24.57
C VAL A 147 4.33 12.33 25.90
N ARG A 148 5.10 12.54 26.98
CA ARG A 148 4.84 11.97 28.30
C ARG A 148 3.43 12.35 28.80
N GLY A 149 2.50 11.38 28.78
CA GLY A 149 1.45 11.22 29.79
C GLY A 149 0.34 12.28 29.90
N GLY A 150 -0.28 12.71 28.79
CA GLY A 150 -1.46 13.58 28.85
C GLY A 150 -2.64 13.07 28.02
N LEU A 151 -3.88 13.32 28.48
CA LEU A 151 -5.14 13.05 27.73
C LEU A 151 -5.09 13.58 26.29
N SER A 152 -4.41 14.71 26.06
CA SER A 152 -4.24 15.31 24.75
C SER A 152 -3.53 14.39 23.74
N HIS A 153 -2.60 13.54 24.17
CA HIS A 153 -1.84 12.69 23.25
C HIS A 153 -2.70 11.56 22.68
N ALA A 154 -3.50 10.91 23.53
CA ALA A 154 -4.33 9.80 23.09
C ALA A 154 -5.58 10.29 22.31
N ALA A 155 -6.12 11.47 22.64
CA ALA A 155 -7.09 12.16 21.80
C ALA A 155 -6.52 12.48 20.40
N ASN A 156 -5.28 12.99 20.31
CA ASN A 156 -4.62 13.27 19.03
C ASN A 156 -4.39 12.01 18.20
N LYS A 157 -4.04 10.89 18.84
CA LYS A 157 -3.93 9.59 18.15
C LYS A 157 -5.28 9.08 17.65
N ALA A 158 -6.32 9.15 18.48
CA ALA A 158 -7.68 8.74 18.09
C ALA A 158 -8.18 9.58 16.91
N ALA A 159 -7.94 10.90 16.94
CA ALA A 159 -8.21 11.78 15.81
C ALA A 159 -7.41 11.36 14.56
N ALA A 160 -6.11 11.08 14.69
CA ALA A 160 -5.29 10.61 13.55
C ALA A 160 -5.77 9.26 12.98
N VAL A 161 -6.25 8.33 13.82
CA VAL A 161 -6.85 7.07 13.40
C VAL A 161 -8.16 7.31 12.65
N TYR A 162 -9.00 8.22 13.15
CA TYR A 162 -10.26 8.60 12.51
C TYR A 162 -10.00 9.24 11.13
N GLU A 163 -9.09 10.21 11.05
CA GLU A 163 -8.71 10.87 9.80
C GLU A 163 -8.12 9.87 8.80
N LEU A 164 -7.19 9.01 9.23
CA LEU A 164 -6.66 7.95 8.38
C LEU A 164 -7.77 7.04 7.85
N ARG A 165 -8.70 6.62 8.72
CA ARG A 165 -9.83 5.77 8.32
C ARG A 165 -10.74 6.48 7.33
N TYR A 166 -11.04 7.76 7.55
CA TYR A 166 -11.86 8.58 6.68
C TYR A 166 -11.23 8.74 5.29
N HIS A 167 -9.95 9.11 5.23
CA HIS A 167 -9.22 9.27 3.98
C HIS A 167 -9.06 7.94 3.24
N ALA A 168 -8.69 6.87 3.94
CA ALA A 168 -8.54 5.56 3.32
C ALA A 168 -9.88 4.99 2.84
N ASN A 169 -10.99 5.25 3.55
CA ASN A 169 -12.32 4.88 3.11
C ASN A 169 -12.69 5.54 1.77
N LYS A 170 -12.43 6.86 1.62
CA LYS A 170 -12.67 7.54 0.34
C LYS A 170 -11.83 6.96 -0.80
N VAL A 171 -10.59 6.58 -0.52
CA VAL A 171 -9.68 6.09 -1.57
C VAL A 171 -10.01 4.66 -1.99
N PHE A 172 -10.33 3.79 -1.04
CA PHE A 172 -10.38 2.35 -1.28
C PHE A 172 -11.77 1.70 -1.13
N SER A 173 -12.79 2.36 -0.56
CA SER A 173 -14.06 1.73 -0.20
C SER A 173 -15.22 2.06 -1.13
N PHE A 174 -16.03 1.04 -1.45
CA PHE A 174 -17.31 1.19 -2.16
C PHE A 174 -18.46 1.65 -1.25
N THR A 175 -18.22 1.67 0.06
CA THR A 175 -19.20 2.09 1.06
C THR A 175 -18.58 3.16 1.93
N SER A 176 -19.26 4.29 2.07
CA SER A 176 -18.88 5.37 2.98
C SER A 176 -18.97 4.93 4.44
N LEU A 177 -18.38 5.72 5.35
CA LEU A 177 -18.50 5.47 6.79
C LEU A 177 -19.95 5.54 7.31
N THR A 178 -20.85 6.23 6.60
CA THR A 178 -22.29 6.31 6.92
C THR A 178 -23.12 5.19 6.30
N GLY A 179 -22.51 4.28 5.54
CA GLY A 179 -23.18 3.15 4.90
C GLY A 179 -23.70 3.42 3.49
N GLU A 180 -23.55 4.63 2.96
CA GLU A 180 -23.95 4.97 1.59
C GLU A 180 -22.95 4.39 0.57
N GLN A 181 -23.46 3.98 -0.60
CA GLN A 181 -22.60 3.53 -1.71
C GLN A 181 -21.83 4.72 -2.29
N GLN A 182 -20.55 4.50 -2.58
CA GLN A 182 -19.68 5.46 -3.24
C GLN A 182 -18.74 4.76 -4.23
N GLU A 183 -18.18 5.51 -5.18
CA GLU A 183 -17.07 5.03 -5.98
C GLU A 183 -15.74 5.34 -5.26
N PRO A 184 -14.86 4.34 -5.05
CA PRO A 184 -13.52 4.57 -4.51
C PRO A 184 -12.73 5.54 -5.39
N LEU A 185 -12.04 6.53 -4.80
CA LEU A 185 -11.22 7.47 -5.59
C LEU A 185 -10.15 6.76 -6.43
N ALA A 186 -9.63 5.63 -5.97
CA ALA A 186 -8.67 4.84 -6.73
C ALA A 186 -9.21 4.34 -8.09
N LEU A 187 -10.54 4.22 -8.23
CA LEU A 187 -11.20 3.88 -9.50
C LEU A 187 -11.63 5.10 -10.32
N SER A 188 -11.65 6.29 -9.70
CA SER A 188 -12.09 7.51 -10.35
C SER A 188 -10.99 8.09 -11.23
N ASP A 189 -11.31 8.41 -12.47
CA ASP A 189 -10.39 9.08 -13.40
C ASP A 189 -10.07 10.52 -12.98
N SER A 190 -10.89 11.10 -12.08
CA SER A 190 -10.64 12.41 -11.50
C SER A 190 -9.47 12.42 -10.50
N TYR A 191 -9.06 11.25 -9.99
CA TYR A 191 -8.00 11.13 -9.00
C TYR A 191 -6.61 10.98 -9.64
N SER A 192 -6.20 11.98 -10.43
CA SER A 192 -4.98 11.93 -11.25
C SER A 192 -3.66 11.81 -10.45
N ALA A 193 -3.68 12.14 -9.16
CA ALA A 193 -2.51 12.05 -8.28
C ALA A 193 -2.30 10.64 -7.70
N GLY A 194 -3.31 9.76 -7.79
CA GLY A 194 -3.23 8.42 -7.24
C GLY A 194 -2.26 7.52 -8.00
N PHE A 195 -1.56 6.64 -7.29
CA PHE A 195 -0.54 5.78 -7.90
C PHE A 195 -1.09 4.82 -8.95
N LEU A 196 -2.37 4.42 -8.87
CA LEU A 196 -2.99 3.64 -9.94
C LEU A 196 -3.12 4.45 -11.23
N GLN A 197 -3.55 5.72 -11.14
CA GLN A 197 -3.69 6.57 -12.31
C GLN A 197 -2.33 6.94 -12.90
N LEU A 198 -1.33 7.16 -12.04
CA LEU A 198 0.06 7.35 -12.48
C LEU A 198 0.57 6.10 -13.20
N LEU A 199 0.30 4.90 -12.67
CA LEU A 199 0.63 3.64 -13.35
C LEU A 199 -0.05 3.53 -14.72
N LYS A 200 -1.36 3.81 -14.81
CA LYS A 200 -2.12 3.80 -16.08
C LYS A 200 -1.55 4.78 -17.10
N SER A 201 -1.06 5.93 -16.64
CA SER A 201 -0.47 6.96 -17.51
C SER A 201 0.91 6.58 -18.03
N GLY A 202 1.70 5.85 -17.23
CA GLY A 202 3.08 5.47 -17.57
C GLY A 202 3.23 4.06 -18.14
N TYR A 203 2.20 3.22 -18.07
CA TYR A 203 2.24 1.85 -18.53
C TYR A 203 0.85 1.38 -19.00
N ASP A 204 0.75 1.03 -20.29
CA ASP A 204 -0.49 0.51 -20.86
C ASP A 204 -0.77 -0.92 -20.36
N MET A 205 -1.68 -1.00 -19.39
CA MET A 205 -2.11 -2.25 -18.76
C MET A 205 -3.05 -3.09 -19.62
N CYS A 206 -3.57 -2.57 -20.73
CA CYS A 206 -4.41 -3.33 -21.66
C CYS A 206 -3.58 -4.05 -22.73
N VAL A 207 -2.36 -3.58 -22.98
CA VAL A 207 -1.47 -4.19 -23.97
C VAL A 207 -0.70 -5.36 -23.36
N SER A 208 -0.80 -6.52 -24.02
CA SER A 208 0.05 -7.67 -23.67
C SER A 208 1.49 -7.41 -24.10
N LYS A 209 2.45 -7.67 -23.21
CA LYS A 209 3.88 -7.49 -23.47
C LYS A 209 4.57 -8.85 -23.46
N ALA A 210 5.33 -9.12 -24.52
CA ALA A 210 6.17 -10.30 -24.62
C ALA A 210 7.59 -9.87 -24.99
N VAL A 211 8.58 -10.38 -24.27
CA VAL A 211 9.98 -10.17 -24.59
C VAL A 211 10.60 -11.52 -24.92
N VAL A 212 10.94 -11.70 -26.20
CA VAL A 212 11.61 -12.89 -26.72
C VAL A 212 12.99 -12.48 -27.21
N ARG A 213 14.03 -13.17 -26.73
CA ARG A 213 15.43 -12.93 -27.08
C ARG A 213 16.14 -14.29 -27.19
N ASP A 214 16.98 -14.46 -28.20
CA ASP A 214 17.72 -15.71 -28.45
C ASP A 214 16.82 -16.97 -28.49
N GLN A 215 15.62 -16.83 -29.04
CA GLN A 215 14.57 -17.87 -29.10
C GLN A 215 13.98 -18.30 -27.74
N GLU A 216 14.33 -17.60 -26.66
CA GLU A 216 13.78 -17.80 -25.32
C GLU A 216 12.76 -16.69 -24.98
N LEU A 217 11.62 -17.09 -24.40
CA LEU A 217 10.65 -16.16 -23.84
C LEU A 217 11.13 -15.72 -22.45
N VAL A 218 11.65 -14.50 -22.35
CA VAL A 218 12.21 -13.93 -21.11
C VAL A 218 11.12 -13.39 -20.19
N PHE A 219 10.10 -12.77 -20.78
CA PHE A 219 9.01 -12.15 -20.06
C PHE A 219 7.73 -12.21 -20.86
N TYR A 220 6.62 -12.53 -20.20
CA TYR A 220 5.29 -12.42 -20.76
C TYR A 220 4.35 -11.83 -19.71
N HIS A 221 3.58 -10.84 -20.15
CA HIS A 221 2.54 -10.19 -19.40
C HIS A 221 1.29 -10.15 -20.25
N ALA A 222 0.23 -10.80 -19.78
CA ALA A 222 -1.10 -10.67 -20.36
C ALA A 222 -1.73 -9.37 -19.86
N GLY A 223 -2.01 -8.45 -20.79
CA GLY A 223 -2.75 -7.23 -20.49
C GLY A 223 -4.23 -7.51 -20.20
N ALA A 224 -4.94 -6.50 -19.69
CA ALA A 224 -6.39 -6.55 -19.56
C ALA A 224 -7.05 -6.64 -20.95
N ARG A 225 -8.12 -7.43 -21.07
CA ARG A 225 -8.89 -7.55 -22.32
C ARG A 225 -9.56 -6.23 -22.72
N ASP A 226 -10.05 -5.49 -21.73
CA ASP A 226 -10.73 -4.22 -21.86
C ASP A 226 -10.71 -3.48 -20.50
N GLU A 227 -11.19 -2.23 -20.49
CA GLU A 227 -11.26 -1.40 -19.28
C GLU A 227 -12.19 -1.99 -18.21
N HIS A 228 -13.24 -2.71 -18.60
CA HIS A 228 -14.15 -3.35 -17.65
C HIS A 228 -13.47 -4.50 -16.89
N HIS A 229 -12.69 -5.31 -17.60
CA HIS A 229 -11.84 -6.35 -17.02
C HIS A 229 -10.79 -5.73 -16.10
N LEU A 230 -10.17 -4.62 -16.50
CA LEU A 230 -9.22 -3.90 -15.65
C LEU A 230 -9.88 -3.40 -14.36
N ARG A 231 -11.06 -2.77 -14.44
CA ARG A 231 -11.84 -2.34 -13.26
C ARG A 231 -12.17 -3.51 -12.33
N GLY A 232 -12.52 -4.67 -12.88
CA GLY A 232 -12.77 -5.89 -12.10
C GLY A 232 -11.52 -6.37 -11.32
N ILE A 233 -10.34 -6.30 -11.95
CA ILE A 233 -9.07 -6.62 -11.28
C ILE A 233 -8.78 -5.59 -10.19
N VAL A 234 -8.95 -4.31 -10.47
CA VAL A 234 -8.74 -3.24 -9.48
C VAL A 234 -9.66 -3.43 -8.27
N ALA A 235 -10.94 -3.71 -8.49
CA ALA A 235 -11.90 -3.99 -7.41
C ALA A 235 -11.49 -5.18 -6.53
N LYS A 236 -10.94 -6.25 -7.13
CA LYS A 236 -10.37 -7.38 -6.38
C LYS A 236 -9.20 -6.94 -5.50
N GLN A 237 -8.27 -6.14 -6.03
CA GLN A 237 -7.12 -5.65 -5.25
C GLN A 237 -7.52 -4.64 -4.16
N LEU A 238 -8.61 -3.87 -4.36
CA LEU A 238 -9.16 -3.02 -3.32
C LEU A 238 -9.57 -3.81 -2.07
N GLY A 239 -10.21 -4.98 -2.24
CA GLY A 239 -10.55 -5.86 -1.11
C GLY A 239 -9.33 -6.36 -0.34
N VAL A 240 -8.24 -6.68 -1.05
CA VAL A 240 -6.95 -7.06 -0.43
C VAL A 240 -6.40 -5.92 0.43
N ILE A 241 -6.43 -4.70 -0.10
CA ILE A 241 -5.87 -3.51 0.56
C ILE A 241 -6.73 -3.06 1.75
N GLN A 242 -8.05 -3.18 1.65
CA GLN A 242 -8.94 -2.96 2.79
C GLN A 242 -8.61 -3.90 3.95
N SER A 243 -8.35 -5.18 3.68
CA SER A 243 -7.93 -6.13 4.72
C SER A 243 -6.61 -5.71 5.40
N VAL A 244 -5.62 -5.25 4.62
CA VAL A 244 -4.36 -4.73 5.17
C VAL A 244 -4.58 -3.46 6.00
N LEU A 245 -5.43 -2.54 5.53
CA LEU A 245 -5.79 -1.32 6.25
C LEU A 245 -6.46 -1.64 7.59
N ASP A 246 -7.48 -2.50 7.59
CA ASP A 246 -8.22 -2.87 8.79
C ASP A 246 -7.31 -3.52 9.83
N ASN A 247 -6.41 -4.42 9.40
CA ASN A 247 -5.40 -5.02 10.26
C ASN A 247 -4.40 -3.99 10.80
N THR A 248 -4.02 -3.00 9.99
CA THR A 248 -3.14 -1.90 10.41
C THR A 248 -3.80 -1.05 11.49
N LEU A 249 -5.05 -0.63 11.27
CA LEU A 249 -5.83 0.17 12.22
C LEU A 249 -6.10 -0.60 13.52
N ALA A 250 -6.44 -1.88 13.43
CA ALA A 250 -6.61 -2.75 14.58
C ALA A 250 -5.30 -2.89 15.39
N GLY A 251 -4.16 -3.03 14.71
CA GLY A 251 -2.85 -3.06 15.33
C GLY A 251 -2.53 -1.78 16.10
N VAL A 252 -2.82 -0.62 15.51
CA VAL A 252 -2.63 0.69 16.17
C VAL A 252 -3.56 0.82 17.40
N ALA A 253 -4.83 0.46 17.26
CA ALA A 253 -5.81 0.55 18.34
C ALA A 253 -5.53 -0.42 19.51
N ALA A 254 -5.03 -1.62 19.22
CA ALA A 254 -4.73 -2.63 20.23
C ALA A 254 -3.68 -2.20 21.25
N HIS A 255 -2.78 -1.29 20.86
CA HIS A 255 -1.76 -0.73 21.74
C HIS A 255 -2.29 0.29 22.76
N ASP A 256 -3.51 0.80 22.58
CA ASP A 256 -4.12 1.85 23.43
C ASP A 256 -5.48 1.39 24.04
N HIS A 257 -5.76 0.08 24.08
CA HIS A 257 -7.02 -0.52 24.53
C HIS A 257 -7.51 -0.04 25.91
N ASP A 258 -6.61 0.21 26.86
CA ASP A 258 -6.98 0.65 28.20
C ASP A 258 -7.48 2.10 28.22
N PHE A 259 -6.95 2.96 27.34
CA PHE A 259 -7.38 4.35 27.24
C PHE A 259 -8.66 4.51 26.42
N ILE A 260 -8.78 3.81 25.29
CA ILE A 260 -10.01 3.85 24.47
C ILE A 260 -11.19 3.35 25.31
N ARG A 261 -11.02 2.27 26.10
CA ARG A 261 -12.03 1.84 27.09
C ARG A 261 -12.34 2.89 28.15
N SER A 262 -11.35 3.67 28.60
CA SER A 262 -11.57 4.76 29.56
C SER A 262 -12.36 5.95 28.99
N LEU A 263 -12.36 6.12 27.66
CA LEU A 263 -13.11 7.16 26.96
C LEU A 263 -14.45 6.67 26.38
N GLN A 264 -14.71 5.36 26.35
CA GLN A 264 -15.97 4.78 25.88
C GLN A 264 -17.23 5.46 26.47
N PRO A 265 -17.29 5.90 27.75
CA PRO A 265 -18.46 6.62 28.28
C PRO A 265 -18.81 7.93 27.55
N PHE A 266 -17.89 8.48 26.77
CA PHE A 266 -18.06 9.72 25.99
C PHE A 266 -18.16 9.45 24.47
N ASP A 267 -18.09 8.19 24.05
CA ASP A 267 -18.29 7.78 22.65
C ASP A 267 -19.79 7.72 22.34
N VAL A 268 -20.22 8.37 21.27
CA VAL A 268 -21.63 8.45 20.85
C VAL A 268 -22.17 7.05 20.54
N ASP A 269 -21.37 6.19 19.92
CA ASP A 269 -21.80 4.84 19.59
C ASP A 269 -21.95 3.97 20.85
N HIS A 270 -21.07 4.15 21.83
CA HIS A 270 -21.18 3.49 23.13
C HIS A 270 -22.41 3.98 23.91
N TRP A 271 -22.66 5.30 23.91
CA TRP A 271 -23.82 5.91 24.56
C TRP A 271 -25.13 5.43 23.92
N MET A 272 -25.22 5.39 22.59
CA MET A 272 -26.38 4.86 21.86
C MET A 272 -26.61 3.36 22.11
N ALA A 273 -25.53 2.57 22.30
CA ALA A 273 -25.63 1.14 22.54
C ALA A 273 -25.98 0.77 24.00
N HIS A 274 -25.66 1.63 24.98
CA HIS A 274 -25.79 1.30 26.42
C HIS A 274 -26.79 2.18 27.17
N ASN A 275 -27.23 3.30 26.59
CA ASN A 275 -28.34 4.09 27.09
C ASN A 275 -29.51 3.97 26.11
N SER A 276 -30.25 2.87 26.19
CA SER A 276 -31.63 2.88 25.73
C SER A 276 -32.38 3.87 26.61
N ASP A 277 -32.92 4.92 25.99
CA ASP A 277 -33.52 6.06 26.68
C ASP A 277 -34.86 5.68 27.34
N ASP A 278 -34.80 4.93 28.45
CA ASP A 278 -35.97 4.60 29.27
C ASP A 278 -36.50 5.84 30.03
N THR A 279 -35.77 6.97 29.99
CA THR A 279 -36.13 8.19 30.71
C THR A 279 -37.24 9.02 30.05
N LEU A 280 -37.62 8.71 28.82
CA LEU A 280 -38.76 9.34 28.12
C LEU A 280 -40.11 8.65 28.35
N SER A 281 -40.17 7.55 29.11
CA SER A 281 -41.42 6.84 29.46
C SER A 281 -42.15 7.42 30.68
N GLY A 282 -41.71 8.57 31.20
CA GLY A 282 -42.37 9.32 32.26
C GLY A 282 -43.59 10.13 31.79
N SER A 283 -44.58 9.49 31.15
CA SER A 283 -45.89 10.13 30.98
C SER A 283 -46.60 10.18 32.34
N GLN A 284 -46.47 11.30 33.04
CA GLN A 284 -47.31 11.61 34.20
C GLN A 284 -48.77 11.58 33.77
N SER A 285 -49.50 10.55 34.22
CA SER A 285 -50.95 10.54 34.22
C SER A 285 -51.43 11.59 35.22
N VAL A 286 -51.72 12.80 34.72
CA VAL A 286 -52.47 13.80 35.47
C VAL A 286 -53.93 13.34 35.50
N SER A 287 -54.32 12.62 36.55
CA SER A 287 -55.72 12.34 36.84
C SER A 287 -56.43 13.65 37.19
N ARG A 288 -57.29 14.11 36.28
CA ARG A 288 -58.41 14.98 36.62
C ARG A 288 -59.56 14.09 37.10
N VAL A 289 -59.93 14.27 38.37
CA VAL A 289 -61.28 14.45 38.97
C VAL A 289 -61.14 14.20 40.46
#